data_AF-A0A7X9FY76-F1
#
_entry.id   AF-A0A7X9FY76-F1
#
_cell.length_a   1.000
_cell.length_b   1.000
_cell.length_c   1.000
_cell.angle_alpha   90.00
_cell.angle_beta   90.00
_cell.angle_gamma   90.00
#
_symmetry.space_group_name_H-M   'P 1'
#
loop_
_entity.id
_entity.type
_entity.pdbx_description
1 polymer ?
#
loop_
_entity_poly.entity_id
_entity_poly.type
_entity_poly.pdbx_seq_one_letter_code
_entity_poly.pdbx_strand_id
1 'polypeptide(L)'
;MKKFDKKALMIPMVLITTVIVVVMLIRSTKAFEVFLDDKPIGVVESQSAFMDLVERIKLSAESRYGTEMLVASRIDYKEVYLPDSNRIIDAASENLVSQVKESVQLEARVFAINVGGRDIAWLRDKDSAEQVLERLKAPYKQNAGFSVVVDFAENVSIKERIVPNDKLAELRKPDDVYSSIVQENETIKKYVVQKGDTVSEIAQKLGVSIKDIKKANPGLNVDRISIGQELNLSVPRYVINVRQNKTMVYEDA
;
A
#
# COMPACT_ATOMS: atom_id res chain seq x y z
N MET A 1 80.60 -30.87 8.56
CA MET A 1 79.30 -30.27 8.20
C MET A 1 78.77 -29.48 9.39
N LYS A 2 78.77 -28.13 9.33
CA LYS A 2 78.21 -27.29 10.41
C LYS A 2 76.70 -27.54 10.48
N LYS A 3 76.19 -27.96 11.65
CA LYS A 3 74.75 -28.10 11.91
C LYS A 3 74.11 -26.72 11.71
N PHE A 4 73.27 -26.60 10.69
CA PHE A 4 72.51 -25.39 10.40
C PHE A 4 71.57 -25.11 11.58
N ASP A 5 71.76 -23.97 12.25
CA ASP A 5 70.89 -23.56 13.35
C ASP A 5 69.59 -23.00 12.78
N LYS A 6 68.56 -23.85 12.72
CA LYS A 6 67.23 -23.49 12.22
C LYS A 6 66.62 -22.30 12.98
N LYS A 7 67.01 -22.05 14.24
CA LYS A 7 66.51 -20.92 15.03
C LYS A 7 67.11 -19.60 14.58
N ALA A 8 68.39 -19.59 14.20
CA ALA A 8 69.06 -18.40 13.65
C ALA A 8 68.48 -17.97 12.28
N LEU A 9 67.91 -18.91 11.51
CA LEU A 9 67.21 -18.63 10.25
C LEU A 9 65.74 -18.21 10.45
N MET A 10 65.08 -18.68 11.52
CA MET A 10 63.67 -18.36 11.81
C MET A 10 63.45 -16.89 12.13
N ILE A 11 64.34 -16.25 12.90
CA ILE A 11 64.20 -14.84 13.30
C ILE A 11 64.13 -13.89 12.09
N PRO A 12 65.07 -13.91 11.12
CA PRO A 12 64.97 -13.04 9.95
C PRO A 12 63.78 -13.40 9.03
N MET A 13 63.39 -14.68 8.96
CA MET A 13 62.20 -15.09 8.20
C MET A 13 60.92 -14.50 8.81
N VAL A 14 60.76 -14.57 10.13
CA VAL A 14 59.63 -13.94 10.84
C VAL A 14 59.62 -12.43 10.63
N LEU A 15 60.78 -11.76 10.71
CA LEU A 15 60.91 -10.32 10.45
C LEU A 15 60.50 -9.95 9.02
N ILE A 16 60.95 -10.73 8.02
CA ILE A 16 60.60 -10.51 6.62
C ILE A 16 59.09 -10.71 6.39
N THR A 17 58.51 -11.79 6.94
CA THR A 17 57.06 -12.02 6.82
C THR A 17 56.23 -10.92 7.50
N THR A 18 56.66 -10.42 8.67
CA THR A 18 55.97 -9.31 9.34
C THR A 18 56.08 -8.02 8.54
N VAL A 19 57.25 -7.69 7.98
CA VAL A 19 57.41 -6.53 7.09
C VAL A 19 56.54 -6.66 5.84
N ILE A 20 56.48 -7.84 5.21
CA ILE A 20 55.62 -8.09 4.04
C ILE A 20 54.15 -7.91 4.40
N VAL A 21 53.69 -8.48 5.53
CA VAL A 21 52.30 -8.33 6.01
C VAL A 21 51.99 -6.86 6.29
N VAL A 22 52.91 -6.13 6.94
CA VAL A 22 52.74 -4.70 7.22
C VAL A 22 52.67 -3.89 5.92
N VAL A 23 53.56 -4.13 4.95
CA VAL A 23 53.53 -3.46 3.64
C VAL A 23 52.23 -3.79 2.89
N MET A 24 51.76 -5.03 2.96
CA MET A 24 50.51 -5.46 2.35
C MET A 24 49.29 -4.80 3.01
N LEU A 25 49.29 -4.64 4.34
CA LEU A 25 48.26 -3.91 5.08
C LEU A 25 48.29 -2.41 4.79
N ILE A 26 49.47 -1.79 4.68
CA ILE A 26 49.62 -0.37 4.30
C ILE A 26 49.08 -0.11 2.87
N ARG A 27 49.21 -1.09 1.96
CA ARG A 27 48.65 -0.99 0.61
C ARG A 27 47.18 -1.43 0.51
N SER A 28 46.60 -1.96 1.57
CA SER A 28 45.21 -2.42 1.54
C SER A 28 44.23 -1.27 1.77
N THR A 29 43.15 -1.25 1.00
CA THR A 29 42.07 -0.27 1.17
C THR A 29 40.97 -0.90 2.03
N LYS A 30 40.51 -0.18 3.06
CA LYS A 30 39.33 -0.56 3.84
C LYS A 30 38.09 -0.44 2.96
N ALA A 31 37.28 -1.49 2.93
CA ALA A 31 36.04 -1.55 2.17
C ALA A 31 34.98 -2.33 2.96
N PHE A 32 33.76 -2.37 2.43
CA PHE A 32 32.63 -3.01 3.10
C PHE A 32 31.94 -3.97 2.15
N GLU A 33 31.90 -5.25 2.50
CA GLU A 33 31.03 -6.22 1.85
C GLU A 33 29.60 -6.03 2.36
N VAL A 34 28.66 -5.86 1.44
CA VAL A 34 27.27 -5.52 1.74
C VAL A 34 26.37 -6.73 1.54
N PHE A 35 25.46 -6.92 2.49
CA PHE A 35 24.45 -7.97 2.47
C PHE A 35 23.06 -7.34 2.54
N LEU A 36 22.15 -7.79 1.67
CA LEU A 36 20.73 -7.48 1.75
C LEU A 36 19.98 -8.76 2.08
N ASP A 37 19.26 -8.79 3.21
CA ASP A 37 18.53 -9.98 3.66
C ASP A 37 19.41 -11.25 3.64
N ASP A 38 20.62 -11.14 4.22
CA ASP A 38 21.68 -12.18 4.24
C ASP A 38 22.30 -12.55 2.87
N LYS A 39 21.82 -11.98 1.76
CA LYS A 39 22.38 -12.20 0.42
C LYS A 39 23.54 -11.23 0.14
N PRO A 40 24.75 -11.71 -0.20
CA PRO A 40 25.85 -10.84 -0.56
C PRO A 40 25.55 -10.10 -1.87
N ILE A 41 25.72 -8.77 -1.85
CA ILE A 41 25.50 -7.91 -3.02
C ILE A 41 26.82 -7.53 -3.67
N GLY A 42 27.78 -7.05 -2.89
CA GLY A 42 29.07 -6.59 -3.43
C GLY A 42 29.92 -5.88 -2.39
N VAL A 43 31.11 -5.44 -2.81
CA VAL A 43 32.03 -4.68 -1.96
C VAL A 43 32.05 -3.22 -2.39
N VAL A 44 31.80 -2.30 -1.45
CA VAL A 44 31.77 -0.85 -1.66
C VAL A 44 32.85 -0.14 -0.85
N GLU A 45 33.18 1.08 -1.26
CA GLU A 45 34.18 1.92 -0.57
C GLU A 45 33.75 2.37 0.83
N SER A 46 32.45 2.60 1.03
CA SER A 46 31.91 3.07 2.30
C SER A 46 30.43 2.68 2.47
N GLN A 47 30.01 2.56 3.73
CA GLN A 47 28.59 2.34 4.06
C GLN A 47 27.72 3.50 3.55
N SER A 48 28.19 4.75 3.68
CA SER A 48 27.48 5.94 3.21
C SER A 48 27.18 5.87 1.71
N ALA A 49 28.18 5.51 0.89
CA ALA A 49 28.00 5.42 -0.56
C ALA A 49 26.91 4.41 -0.96
N PHE A 50 26.82 3.28 -0.24
CA PHE A 50 25.76 2.31 -0.46
C PHE A 50 24.40 2.79 0.05
N MET A 51 24.34 3.43 1.22
CA MET A 51 23.09 4.02 1.73
C MET A 51 22.55 5.09 0.78
N ASP A 52 23.42 5.93 0.23
CA ASP A 52 23.04 6.93 -0.78
C ASP A 52 22.50 6.27 -2.06
N LEU A 53 23.05 5.12 -2.47
CA LEU A 53 22.52 4.35 -3.58
C LEU A 53 21.09 3.84 -3.29
N VAL A 54 20.89 3.23 -2.12
CA VAL A 54 19.57 2.72 -1.71
C VAL A 54 18.56 3.86 -1.62
N GLU A 55 18.94 5.01 -1.05
CA GLU A 55 18.07 6.18 -0.97
C GLU A 55 17.73 6.72 -2.35
N ARG A 56 18.69 6.80 -3.29
CA ARG A 56 18.39 7.18 -4.68
C ARG A 56 17.40 6.23 -5.35
N ILE A 57 17.53 4.92 -5.11
CA ILE A 57 16.59 3.92 -5.64
C ILE A 57 15.20 4.13 -5.04
N LYS A 58 15.11 4.33 -3.71
CA LYS A 58 13.86 4.63 -3.01
C LYS A 58 13.20 5.90 -3.57
N LEU A 59 13.91 7.02 -3.63
CA LEU A 59 13.40 8.30 -4.15
C LEU A 59 12.97 8.19 -5.63
N SER A 60 13.70 7.42 -6.44
CA SER A 60 13.31 7.15 -7.83
C SER A 60 11.99 6.35 -7.89
N ALA A 61 11.78 5.39 -7.00
CA ALA A 61 10.53 4.66 -6.89
C ALA A 61 9.38 5.56 -6.40
N GLU A 62 9.62 6.40 -5.39
CA GLU A 62 8.65 7.39 -4.91
C GLU A 62 8.19 8.33 -6.02
N SER A 63 9.13 8.86 -6.79
CA SER A 63 8.83 9.72 -7.94
C SER A 63 8.00 8.99 -9.01
N ARG A 64 8.29 7.71 -9.27
CA ARG A 64 7.57 6.90 -10.25
C ARG A 64 6.15 6.57 -9.81
N TYR A 65 5.97 6.14 -8.57
CA TYR A 65 4.67 5.66 -8.07
C TYR A 65 3.81 6.76 -7.45
N GLY A 66 4.42 7.89 -7.07
CA GLY A 66 3.75 9.03 -6.45
C GLY A 66 3.24 8.72 -5.05
N THR A 67 3.96 7.88 -4.31
CA THR A 67 3.65 7.46 -2.94
C THR A 67 4.96 7.26 -2.19
N GLU A 68 4.94 7.41 -0.86
CA GLU A 68 6.13 7.24 -0.02
C GLU A 68 6.57 5.77 -0.02
N MET A 69 7.87 5.53 -0.17
CA MET A 69 8.46 4.20 -0.25
C MET A 69 9.34 3.95 0.95
N LEU A 70 9.32 2.73 1.46
CA LEU A 70 10.10 2.25 2.59
C LEU A 70 11.04 1.15 2.12
N VAL A 71 12.24 1.13 2.69
CA VAL A 71 13.18 0.02 2.49
C VAL A 71 12.89 -1.02 3.56
N ALA A 72 12.38 -2.17 3.15
CA ALA A 72 12.03 -3.27 4.05
C ALA A 72 13.19 -4.26 4.26
N SER A 73 14.14 -4.31 3.31
CA SER A 73 15.32 -5.18 3.42
C SER A 73 16.22 -4.80 4.59
N ARG A 74 16.76 -5.81 5.28
CA ARG A 74 17.84 -5.62 6.24
C ARG A 74 19.15 -5.43 5.50
N ILE A 75 19.90 -4.40 5.88
CA ILE A 75 21.21 -4.08 5.29
C ILE A 75 22.28 -4.34 6.34
N ASP A 76 23.16 -5.30 6.07
CA ASP A 76 24.29 -5.65 6.93
C ASP A 76 25.62 -5.38 6.22
N TYR A 77 26.64 -5.04 7.00
CA TYR A 77 27.96 -4.71 6.49
C TYR A 77 29.04 -5.53 7.18
N LYS A 78 30.01 -6.00 6.40
CA LYS A 78 31.23 -6.63 6.91
C LYS A 78 32.45 -5.87 6.43
N GLU A 79 33.27 -5.41 7.37
CA GLU A 79 34.53 -4.74 7.04
C GLU A 79 35.51 -5.73 6.42
N VAL A 80 36.11 -5.34 5.29
CA VAL A 80 37.11 -6.13 4.56
C VAL A 80 38.28 -5.22 4.16
N TYR A 81 39.49 -5.79 4.12
CA TYR A 81 40.70 -5.09 3.67
C TYR A 81 41.15 -5.70 2.35
N LEU A 82 41.13 -4.91 1.28
CA LEU A 82 41.45 -5.38 -0.06
C LEU A 82 42.83 -4.91 -0.51
N PRO A 83 43.75 -5.82 -0.88
CA PRO A 83 45.07 -5.45 -1.40
C PRO A 83 45.02 -4.93 -2.86
N ASP A 84 43.93 -5.18 -3.57
CA ASP A 84 43.63 -4.66 -4.91
C ASP A 84 42.28 -3.94 -4.89
N SER A 85 42.29 -2.63 -5.14
CA SER A 85 41.10 -1.78 -5.17
C SER A 85 40.17 -2.06 -6.33
N ASN A 86 40.60 -2.80 -7.36
CA ASN A 86 39.74 -3.16 -8.51
C ASN A 86 38.54 -4.04 -8.11
N ARG A 87 38.55 -4.62 -6.90
CA ARG A 87 37.43 -5.40 -6.35
C ARG A 87 36.39 -4.53 -5.62
N ILE A 88 36.69 -3.25 -5.40
CA ILE A 88 35.74 -2.28 -4.86
C ILE A 88 34.87 -1.83 -6.03
N ILE A 89 33.58 -2.09 -5.93
CA ILE A 89 32.61 -1.69 -6.93
C ILE A 89 32.14 -0.28 -6.58
N ASP A 90 32.16 0.61 -7.57
CA ASP A 90 31.55 1.93 -7.44
C ASP A 90 30.06 1.78 -7.17
N ALA A 91 29.57 2.40 -6.09
CA ALA A 91 28.16 2.44 -5.71
C ALA A 91 27.28 3.12 -6.77
N ALA A 92 27.86 3.86 -7.71
CA ALA A 92 27.19 4.44 -8.86
C ALA A 92 27.26 3.56 -10.13
N SER A 93 28.00 2.43 -10.12
CA SER A 93 28.11 1.57 -11.29
C SER A 93 26.77 0.94 -11.69
N GLU A 94 26.49 0.89 -12.99
CA GLU A 94 25.20 0.39 -13.52
C GLU A 94 24.88 -1.05 -13.10
N ASN A 95 25.91 -1.90 -13.01
CA ASN A 95 25.77 -3.30 -12.60
C ASN A 95 25.30 -3.40 -11.14
N LEU A 96 25.95 -2.67 -10.23
CA LEU A 96 25.57 -2.68 -8.82
C LEU A 96 24.19 -2.06 -8.60
N VAL A 97 23.90 -0.95 -9.29
CA VAL A 97 22.58 -0.31 -9.26
C VAL A 97 21.49 -1.30 -9.66
N SER A 98 21.69 -2.05 -10.75
CA SER A 98 20.73 -3.05 -11.22
C SER A 98 20.57 -4.21 -10.22
N GLN A 99 21.67 -4.75 -9.71
CA GLN A 99 21.64 -5.84 -8.74
C GLN A 99 20.95 -5.44 -7.42
N VAL A 100 21.18 -4.22 -6.95
CA VAL A 100 20.50 -3.68 -5.76
C VAL A 100 19.02 -3.48 -6.06
N LYS A 101 18.65 -2.88 -7.20
CA LYS A 101 17.24 -2.71 -7.61
C LYS A 101 16.46 -4.02 -7.65
N GLU A 102 17.10 -5.10 -8.08
CA GLU A 102 16.48 -6.43 -8.16
C GLU A 102 16.41 -7.15 -6.80
N SER A 103 17.29 -6.82 -5.86
CA SER A 103 17.39 -7.51 -4.56
C SER A 103 16.78 -6.73 -3.41
N VAL A 104 16.68 -5.40 -3.50
CA VAL A 104 16.14 -4.55 -2.44
C VAL A 104 14.62 -4.68 -2.39
N GLN A 105 14.09 -4.99 -1.21
CA GLN A 105 12.66 -5.02 -0.95
C GLN A 105 12.18 -3.62 -0.61
N LEU A 106 11.36 -3.08 -1.51
CA LEU A 106 10.65 -1.82 -1.28
C LEU A 106 9.18 -2.10 -0.97
N GLU A 107 8.68 -1.40 0.04
CA GLU A 107 7.27 -1.35 0.40
C GLU A 107 6.78 0.08 0.23
N ALA A 108 5.47 0.26 0.05
CA ALA A 108 4.86 1.56 -0.12
C ALA A 108 3.89 1.85 1.03
N ARG A 109 3.95 3.08 1.54
CA ARG A 109 2.96 3.60 2.48
C ARG A 109 1.77 4.13 1.70
N VAL A 110 0.63 3.46 1.83
CA VAL A 110 -0.61 3.79 1.09
C VAL A 110 -1.77 4.02 2.06
N PHE A 111 -2.85 4.62 1.55
CA PHE A 111 -3.98 5.03 2.37
C PHE A 111 -5.25 4.31 1.93
N ALA A 112 -5.79 3.50 2.83
CA ALA A 112 -6.99 2.71 2.60
C ALA A 112 -8.24 3.47 3.05
N ILE A 113 -9.25 3.54 2.17
CA ILE A 113 -10.62 3.87 2.59
C ILE A 113 -11.21 2.61 3.22
N ASN A 114 -11.30 2.59 4.55
CA ASN A 114 -11.81 1.46 5.32
C ASN A 114 -13.25 1.72 5.75
N VAL A 115 -14.15 0.80 5.42
CA VAL A 115 -15.58 0.87 5.75
C VAL A 115 -15.95 -0.35 6.58
N GLY A 116 -16.30 -0.13 7.85
CA GLY A 116 -16.71 -1.20 8.75
C GLY A 116 -15.64 -2.30 8.93
N GLY A 117 -14.36 -1.93 8.86
CA GLY A 117 -13.24 -2.86 8.98
C GLY A 117 -12.70 -3.40 7.66
N ARG A 118 -13.39 -3.23 6.52
CA ARG A 118 -12.93 -3.68 5.20
C ARG A 118 -12.31 -2.53 4.41
N ASP A 119 -11.13 -2.76 3.83
CA ASP A 119 -10.52 -1.82 2.89
C ASP A 119 -11.26 -1.90 1.54
N ILE A 120 -11.84 -0.78 1.09
CA ILE A 120 -12.62 -0.69 -0.16
C ILE A 120 -11.73 -0.26 -1.32
N ALA A 121 -10.73 0.57 -1.05
CA ALA A 121 -9.76 1.03 -2.03
C ALA A 121 -8.47 1.47 -1.32
N TRP A 122 -7.35 1.37 -2.04
CA TRP A 122 -6.07 1.94 -1.65
C TRP A 122 -5.70 3.09 -2.59
N LEU A 123 -5.30 4.22 -1.99
CA LEU A 123 -4.85 5.42 -2.67
C LEU A 123 -3.41 5.73 -2.27
N ARG A 124 -2.72 6.48 -3.13
CA ARG A 124 -1.29 6.78 -3.01
C ARG A 124 -0.94 7.64 -1.80
N ASP A 125 -1.86 8.53 -1.43
CA ASP A 125 -1.66 9.53 -0.41
C ASP A 125 -2.98 9.78 0.35
N LYS A 126 -2.85 10.42 1.52
CA LYS A 126 -3.97 10.68 2.41
C LYS A 126 -4.96 11.68 1.79
N ASP A 127 -4.46 12.72 1.13
CA ASP A 127 -5.26 13.80 0.56
C ASP A 127 -6.18 13.27 -0.54
N SER A 128 -5.68 12.36 -1.37
CA SER A 128 -6.45 11.61 -2.37
C SER A 128 -7.63 10.85 -1.74
N ALA A 129 -7.41 10.19 -0.60
CA ALA A 129 -8.48 9.48 0.11
C ALA A 129 -9.50 10.46 0.73
N GLU A 130 -9.03 11.55 1.33
CA GLU A 130 -9.89 12.62 1.87
C GLU A 130 -10.73 13.27 0.77
N GLN A 131 -10.14 13.54 -0.39
CA GLN A 131 -10.82 14.10 -1.56
C GLN A 131 -12.02 13.24 -1.98
N VAL A 132 -11.86 11.91 -2.01
CA VAL A 132 -12.96 11.00 -2.35
C VAL A 132 -14.09 11.12 -1.32
N LEU A 133 -13.76 11.07 -0.03
CA LEU A 133 -14.76 11.12 1.05
C LEU A 133 -15.48 12.46 1.10
N GLU A 134 -14.76 13.58 0.91
CA GLU A 134 -15.35 14.90 0.87
C GLU A 134 -16.25 15.09 -0.35
N ARG A 135 -15.85 14.56 -1.52
CA ARG A 135 -16.69 14.57 -2.72
C ARG A 135 -17.98 13.79 -2.54
N LEU A 136 -17.97 12.68 -1.79
CA LEU A 136 -19.19 11.93 -1.44
C LEU A 136 -20.13 12.75 -0.52
N LYS A 137 -19.57 13.56 0.40
CA LYS A 137 -20.37 14.40 1.30
C LYS A 137 -20.86 15.69 0.63
N ALA A 138 -20.14 16.22 -0.35
CA ALA A 138 -20.38 17.54 -0.93
C ALA A 138 -21.83 17.80 -1.41
N PRO A 139 -22.51 16.88 -2.13
CA PRO A 139 -23.90 17.09 -2.55
C PRO A 139 -24.88 17.27 -1.37
N TYR A 140 -24.60 16.62 -0.24
CA TYR A 140 -25.44 16.65 0.95
C TYR A 140 -25.13 17.85 1.86
N LYS A 141 -24.03 18.56 1.63
CA LYS A 141 -23.71 19.82 2.32
C LYS A 141 -24.44 21.02 1.73
N GLN A 142 -24.80 21.00 0.45
CA GLN A 142 -25.39 22.16 -0.23
C GLN A 142 -26.86 22.44 0.15
N ASN A 143 -27.61 21.39 0.51
CA ASN A 143 -29.02 21.51 0.94
C ASN A 143 -29.18 21.47 2.47
N ALA A 144 -28.06 21.48 3.19
CA ALA A 144 -28.01 21.44 4.64
C ALA A 144 -28.12 22.87 5.18
N GLY A 145 -29.22 23.22 5.86
CA GLY A 145 -29.30 24.48 6.61
C GLY A 145 -28.22 24.56 7.70
N PHE A 146 -28.07 25.71 8.35
CA PHE A 146 -27.01 26.03 9.33
C PHE A 146 -26.79 25.02 10.49
N SER A 147 -27.71 24.07 10.72
CA SER A 147 -27.64 23.09 11.80
C SER A 147 -27.63 21.62 11.32
N VAL A 148 -27.20 21.36 10.08
CA VAL A 148 -27.14 20.00 9.53
C VAL A 148 -25.69 19.49 9.51
N VAL A 149 -25.44 18.43 10.26
CA VAL A 149 -24.16 17.71 10.23
C VAL A 149 -24.25 16.59 9.20
N VAL A 150 -23.33 16.61 8.22
CA VAL A 150 -23.21 15.58 7.17
C VAL A 150 -22.11 14.61 7.54
N ASP A 151 -22.47 13.34 7.69
CA ASP A 151 -21.54 12.27 8.05
C ASP A 151 -21.86 10.99 7.27
N PHE A 152 -21.01 9.96 7.40
CA PHE A 152 -21.32 8.65 6.86
C PHE A 152 -22.19 7.83 7.82
N ALA A 153 -23.05 6.98 7.27
CA ALA A 153 -23.85 6.05 8.06
C ALA A 153 -23.00 4.88 8.55
N GLU A 154 -22.05 4.43 7.73
CA GLU A 154 -21.05 3.43 8.07
C GLU A 154 -19.87 4.06 8.84
N ASN A 155 -19.13 3.21 9.56
CA ASN A 155 -17.85 3.59 10.12
C ASN A 155 -16.78 3.67 9.01
N VAL A 156 -16.62 4.86 8.44
CA VAL A 156 -15.65 5.16 7.39
C VAL A 156 -14.42 5.81 8.02
N SER A 157 -13.24 5.27 7.73
CA SER A 157 -11.97 5.81 8.21
C SER A 157 -10.89 5.67 7.14
N ILE A 158 -9.92 6.58 7.15
CA ILE A 158 -8.70 6.44 6.35
C ILE A 158 -7.67 5.72 7.22
N LYS A 159 -7.12 4.62 6.73
CA LYS A 159 -6.10 3.85 7.45
C LYS A 159 -4.84 3.73 6.62
N GLU A 160 -3.71 4.02 7.23
CA GLU A 160 -2.40 3.76 6.63
C GLU A 160 -2.17 2.24 6.49
N ARG A 161 -1.53 1.84 5.39
CA ARG A 161 -1.12 0.47 5.09
C ARG A 161 0.28 0.52 4.52
N ILE A 162 1.08 -0.49 4.86
CA ILE A 162 2.33 -0.76 4.19
C ILE A 162 2.08 -1.94 3.26
N VAL A 163 2.29 -1.73 1.97
CA VAL A 163 2.02 -2.74 0.93
C VAL A 163 3.30 -3.03 0.13
N PRO A 164 3.58 -4.28 -0.23
CA PRO A 164 4.75 -4.58 -1.05
C PRO A 164 4.63 -3.99 -2.46
N ASN A 165 5.77 -3.76 -3.12
CA ASN A 165 5.82 -3.13 -4.44
C ASN A 165 4.99 -3.85 -5.54
N ASP A 166 4.82 -5.17 -5.46
CA ASP A 166 4.00 -5.94 -6.42
C ASP A 166 2.49 -5.66 -6.30
N LYS A 167 2.04 -5.15 -5.15
CA LYS A 167 0.66 -4.72 -4.88
C LYS A 167 0.35 -3.29 -5.32
N LEU A 168 1.35 -2.53 -5.77
CA LEU A 168 1.15 -1.15 -6.20
C LEU A 168 0.26 -0.99 -7.43
N ALA A 169 0.13 -2.05 -8.25
CA ALA A 169 -0.80 -2.07 -9.37
C ALA A 169 -2.28 -2.02 -8.94
N GLU A 170 -2.58 -2.36 -7.68
CA GLU A 170 -3.94 -2.33 -7.11
C GLU A 170 -4.33 -0.93 -6.65
N LEU A 171 -3.41 0.05 -6.63
CA LEU A 171 -3.72 1.43 -6.28
C LEU A 171 -4.60 2.09 -7.32
N ARG A 172 -5.63 2.79 -6.86
CA ARG A 172 -6.65 3.40 -7.72
C ARG A 172 -6.60 4.91 -7.63
N LYS A 173 -6.96 5.60 -8.72
CA LYS A 173 -7.06 7.06 -8.74
C LYS A 173 -8.31 7.51 -7.98
N PRO A 174 -8.31 8.73 -7.38
CA PRO A 174 -9.47 9.27 -6.67
C PRO A 174 -10.77 9.20 -7.48
N ASP A 175 -10.73 9.56 -8.76
CA ASP A 175 -11.92 9.54 -9.63
C ASP A 175 -12.46 8.12 -9.87
N ASP A 176 -11.58 7.15 -10.07
CA ASP A 176 -11.95 5.74 -10.28
C ASP A 176 -12.57 5.15 -9.01
N VAL A 177 -12.01 5.50 -7.84
CA VAL A 177 -12.55 5.09 -6.55
C VAL A 177 -13.92 5.72 -6.34
N TYR A 178 -14.02 7.04 -6.48
CA TYR A 178 -15.29 7.78 -6.35
C TYR A 178 -16.38 7.20 -7.25
N SER A 179 -16.09 7.02 -8.55
CA SER A 179 -17.06 6.47 -9.50
C SER A 179 -17.51 5.06 -9.09
N SER A 180 -16.61 4.19 -8.62
CA SER A 180 -16.99 2.85 -8.16
C SER A 180 -17.78 2.80 -6.85
N ILE A 181 -17.64 3.82 -5.99
CA ILE A 181 -18.41 3.94 -4.75
C ILE A 181 -19.81 4.49 -5.05
N VAL A 182 -19.90 5.44 -5.98
CA VAL A 182 -21.16 6.07 -6.40
C VAL A 182 -21.95 5.18 -7.36
N GLN A 183 -21.28 4.33 -8.15
CA GLN A 183 -21.96 3.39 -9.02
C GLN A 183 -22.90 2.52 -8.20
N GLU A 184 -24.18 2.50 -8.59
CA GLU A 184 -25.19 1.67 -7.97
C GLU A 184 -24.83 0.21 -8.19
N ASN A 185 -24.30 -0.43 -7.15
CA ASN A 185 -24.19 -1.88 -7.14
C ASN A 185 -25.56 -2.43 -6.79
N GLU A 186 -26.22 -3.04 -7.76
CA GLU A 186 -27.48 -3.73 -7.53
C GLU A 186 -27.25 -4.95 -6.61
N THR A 187 -28.01 -5.06 -5.53
CA THR A 187 -28.05 -6.28 -4.72
C THR A 187 -29.46 -6.82 -4.64
N ILE A 188 -29.55 -8.14 -4.66
CA ILE A 188 -30.84 -8.82 -4.49
C ILE A 188 -31.17 -8.88 -3.00
N LYS A 189 -32.17 -8.10 -2.59
CA LYS A 189 -32.82 -8.21 -1.28
C LYS A 189 -34.08 -9.06 -1.41
N LYS A 190 -34.20 -10.10 -0.60
CA LYS A 190 -35.43 -10.87 -0.49
C LYS A 190 -36.47 -10.12 0.33
N TYR A 191 -37.69 -10.05 -0.17
CA TYR A 191 -38.83 -9.46 0.52
C TYR A 191 -39.98 -10.45 0.54
N VAL A 192 -40.56 -10.68 1.73
CA VAL A 192 -41.74 -11.54 1.89
C VAL A 192 -42.98 -10.65 1.86
N VAL A 193 -43.83 -10.87 0.87
CA VAL A 193 -45.05 -10.09 0.65
C VAL A 193 -45.98 -10.18 1.87
N GLN A 194 -46.41 -9.04 2.38
CA GLN A 194 -47.31 -8.94 3.53
C GLN A 194 -48.75 -8.68 3.09
N LYS A 195 -49.69 -8.85 4.03
CA LYS A 195 -51.11 -8.58 3.76
C LYS A 195 -51.31 -7.11 3.42
N GLY A 196 -51.86 -6.86 2.24
CA GLY A 196 -52.15 -5.51 1.74
C GLY A 196 -51.06 -4.90 0.88
N ASP A 197 -49.92 -5.56 0.71
CA ASP A 197 -48.87 -5.07 -0.17
C ASP A 197 -49.28 -5.11 -1.64
N THR A 198 -48.97 -4.04 -2.37
CA THR A 198 -48.92 -4.04 -3.83
C THR A 198 -47.49 -3.88 -4.33
N VAL A 199 -47.18 -4.38 -5.53
CA VAL A 199 -45.82 -4.22 -6.10
C VAL A 199 -45.46 -2.74 -6.27
N SER A 200 -46.41 -1.89 -6.64
CA SER A 200 -46.19 -0.46 -6.78
C SER A 200 -45.78 0.20 -5.46
N GLU A 201 -46.45 -0.15 -4.36
CA GLU A 201 -46.11 0.38 -3.03
C GLU A 201 -44.78 -0.17 -2.51
N ILE A 202 -44.50 -1.47 -2.72
CA ILE A 202 -43.19 -2.06 -2.38
C ILE A 202 -42.08 -1.35 -3.16
N ALA A 203 -42.27 -1.17 -4.47
CA ALA A 203 -41.34 -0.50 -5.37
C ALA A 203 -41.06 0.93 -4.92
N GLN A 204 -42.11 1.71 -4.64
CA GLN A 204 -41.99 3.08 -4.18
C GLN A 204 -41.31 3.19 -2.81
N LYS A 205 -41.71 2.35 -1.85
CA LYS A 205 -41.17 2.35 -0.48
C LYS A 205 -39.68 2.03 -0.44
N LEU A 206 -39.21 1.19 -1.36
CA LEU A 206 -37.83 0.72 -1.42
C LEU A 206 -37.00 1.41 -2.50
N GLY A 207 -37.58 2.37 -3.24
CA GLY A 207 -36.90 3.13 -4.28
C GLY A 207 -36.43 2.27 -5.46
N VAL A 208 -37.12 1.16 -5.76
CA VAL A 208 -36.78 0.27 -6.88
C VAL A 208 -37.82 0.39 -7.99
N SER A 209 -37.40 0.18 -9.24
CA SER A 209 -38.38 0.20 -10.34
C SER A 209 -39.13 -1.12 -10.43
N ILE A 210 -40.42 -1.07 -10.80
CA ILE A 210 -41.22 -2.28 -11.06
C ILE A 210 -40.55 -3.15 -12.15
N LYS A 211 -39.87 -2.52 -13.11
CA LYS A 211 -39.13 -3.20 -14.18
C LYS A 211 -37.98 -4.04 -13.60
N ASP A 212 -37.25 -3.52 -12.62
CA ASP A 212 -36.14 -4.23 -11.98
C ASP A 212 -36.65 -5.37 -11.09
N ILE A 213 -37.78 -5.18 -10.41
CA ILE A 213 -38.47 -6.27 -9.70
C ILE A 213 -38.85 -7.39 -10.68
N LYS A 214 -39.44 -7.06 -11.85
CA LYS A 214 -39.78 -8.06 -12.88
C LYS A 214 -38.54 -8.80 -13.39
N LYS A 215 -37.46 -8.07 -13.67
CA LYS A 215 -36.20 -8.63 -14.14
C LYS A 215 -35.54 -9.56 -13.10
N ALA A 216 -35.62 -9.22 -11.82
CA ALA A 216 -35.04 -9.99 -10.72
C ALA A 216 -35.83 -11.27 -10.37
N ASN A 217 -37.06 -11.41 -10.88
CA ASN A 217 -37.93 -12.56 -10.62
C ASN A 217 -38.39 -13.25 -11.92
N PRO A 218 -37.46 -13.77 -12.74
CA PRO A 218 -37.84 -14.48 -13.96
C PRO A 218 -38.61 -15.75 -13.58
N GLY A 219 -39.92 -15.76 -13.87
CA GLY A 219 -40.82 -16.88 -13.54
C GLY A 219 -41.90 -16.56 -12.52
N LEU A 220 -41.90 -15.37 -11.91
CA LEU A 220 -43.02 -14.90 -11.09
C LEU A 220 -43.89 -13.91 -11.87
N ASN A 221 -45.21 -14.03 -11.73
CA ASN A 221 -46.11 -12.98 -12.20
C ASN A 221 -46.13 -11.84 -11.18
N VAL A 222 -45.24 -10.87 -11.37
CA VAL A 222 -45.11 -9.71 -10.48
C VAL A 222 -46.38 -8.85 -10.45
N ASP A 223 -47.25 -8.91 -11.45
CA ASP A 223 -48.53 -8.17 -11.42
C ASP A 223 -49.59 -8.85 -10.52
N ARG A 224 -49.32 -10.08 -10.02
CA ARG A 224 -50.18 -10.84 -9.11
C ARG A 224 -49.35 -11.54 -8.03
N ILE A 225 -49.11 -10.82 -6.95
CA ILE A 225 -48.36 -11.32 -5.80
C ILE A 225 -49.29 -11.87 -4.71
N SER A 226 -48.85 -12.92 -4.01
CA SER A 226 -49.58 -13.54 -2.90
C SER A 226 -48.90 -13.24 -1.57
N ILE A 227 -49.68 -13.19 -0.49
CA ILE A 227 -49.15 -13.03 0.87
C ILE A 227 -48.21 -14.21 1.19
N GLY A 228 -47.04 -13.92 1.74
CA GLY A 228 -45.99 -14.91 2.04
C GLY A 228 -45.07 -15.24 0.85
N GLN A 229 -45.33 -14.70 -0.34
CA GLN A 229 -44.48 -14.90 -1.50
C GLN A 229 -43.14 -14.16 -1.34
N GLU A 230 -42.02 -14.84 -1.64
CA GLU A 230 -40.71 -14.20 -1.71
C GLU A 230 -40.53 -13.49 -3.06
N LEU A 231 -40.15 -12.22 -3.01
CA LEU A 231 -39.73 -11.41 -4.15
C LEU A 231 -38.26 -11.04 -4.01
N ASN A 232 -37.51 -11.23 -5.08
CA ASN A 232 -36.17 -10.69 -5.25
C ASN A 232 -36.28 -9.23 -5.67
N LEU A 233 -35.76 -8.31 -4.86
CA LEU A 233 -35.75 -6.88 -5.18
C LEU A 233 -34.31 -6.48 -5.49
N SER A 234 -34.08 -6.03 -6.73
CA SER A 234 -32.81 -5.41 -7.08
C SER A 234 -32.78 -4.02 -6.48
N VAL A 235 -32.14 -3.87 -5.32
CA VAL A 235 -32.01 -2.59 -4.61
C VAL A 235 -30.61 -2.02 -4.86
N PRO A 236 -30.46 -0.72 -5.14
CA PRO A 236 -29.17 -0.06 -5.11
C PRO A 236 -28.52 -0.26 -3.74
N ARG A 237 -27.29 -0.76 -3.72
CA ARG A 237 -26.44 -0.83 -2.53
C ARG A 237 -25.26 0.10 -2.73
N TYR A 238 -25.32 1.24 -2.06
CA TYR A 238 -24.16 2.10 -1.91
C TYR A 238 -23.16 1.46 -0.95
N VAL A 239 -21.89 1.46 -1.32
CA VAL A 239 -20.80 0.95 -0.45
C VAL A 239 -20.63 1.86 0.77
N ILE A 240 -20.93 3.15 0.59
CA ILE A 240 -20.91 4.19 1.62
C ILE A 240 -22.19 5.00 1.49
N ASN A 241 -22.98 5.05 2.56
CA ASN A 241 -24.18 5.87 2.67
C ASN A 241 -23.87 7.15 3.46
N VAL A 242 -24.46 8.28 3.05
CA VAL A 242 -24.33 9.56 3.74
C VAL A 242 -25.58 9.81 4.58
N ARG A 243 -25.42 10.20 5.85
CA ARG A 243 -26.49 10.61 6.76
C ARG A 243 -26.41 12.10 7.06
N GLN A 244 -27.58 12.72 7.25
CA GLN A 244 -27.73 14.11 7.67
C GLN A 244 -28.45 14.14 9.02
N ASN A 245 -27.82 14.75 10.02
CA ASN A 245 -28.44 14.98 11.33
C ASN A 245 -28.81 16.47 11.46
N LYS A 246 -30.09 16.77 11.69
CA LYS A 246 -30.59 18.14 11.86
C LYS A 246 -31.00 18.37 13.33
N THR A 247 -30.35 19.32 13.99
CA THR A 247 -30.79 19.78 15.32
C THR A 247 -31.78 20.93 15.14
N MET A 248 -32.99 20.79 15.66
CA MET A 248 -33.97 21.87 15.75
C MET A 248 -34.07 22.34 17.20
N VAL A 249 -33.82 23.63 17.44
CA VAL A 249 -34.10 24.28 18.72
C VAL A 249 -35.45 24.99 18.55
N TYR A 250 -36.44 24.60 19.35
CA TYR A 250 -37.72 25.31 19.41
C TYR A 250 -37.60 26.39 20.49
N GLU A 251 -37.98 27.62 20.15
CA GLU A 251 -38.14 28.68 21.11
C GLU A 251 -39.60 28.60 21.61
N ASP A 252 -39.79 28.32 22.90
CA ASP A 252 -41.11 28.26 23.52
C ASP A 252 -41.73 29.67 23.44
N ALA A 253 -42.84 29.78 22.71
CA ALA A 253 -43.59 31.03 22.50
C ALA A 253 -44.62 31.29 23.61
#